data_AF-A0A8T5QXG7-F1
#
_entry.id   AF-A0A8T5QXG7-F1
#
_cell.length_a   1.000
_cell.length_b   1.000
_cell.length_c   1.000
_cell.angle_alpha   90.00
_cell.angle_beta   90.00
_cell.angle_gamma   90.00
#
_symmetry.space_group_name_H-M   'P 1'
#
loop_
_entity.id
_entity.type
_entity.pdbx_description
1 polymer ?
#
loop_
_entity_poly.entity_id
_entity_poly.type
_entity_poly.pdbx_seq_one_letter_code
_entity_poly.pdbx_strand_id
1 'polypeptide(L)' 'MENNKFNINESSKDKSKNFIYEIIDEDFKTNKWNGKVHTRFPPEPNGYLHIG' A
#
# COMPACT_ATOMS: atom_id res chain seq x y z
N MET A 1 16.00 -27.96 8.12
CA MET A 1 16.04 -26.99 9.22
C MET A 1 15.21 -25.79 8.77
N GLU A 2 14.10 -25.59 9.48
CA GLU A 2 13.11 -24.49 9.45
C GLU A 2 12.58 -23.98 8.11
N ASN A 3 11.48 -24.62 7.69
CA ASN A 3 10.45 -24.05 6.81
C ASN A 3 9.71 -22.92 7.55
N ASN A 4 10.12 -21.67 7.38
CA ASN A 4 9.33 -20.55 7.87
C ASN A 4 8.31 -20.11 6.80
N LYS A 5 7.28 -20.94 6.63
CA LYS A 5 6.08 -20.60 5.85
C LYS A 5 5.31 -19.58 6.68
N PHE A 6 5.51 -18.30 6.40
CA PHE A 6 4.69 -17.22 6.96
C PHE A 6 3.25 -17.47 6.53
N ASN A 7 2.45 -18.06 7.43
CA ASN A 7 1.01 -18.15 7.32
C ASN A 7 0.46 -16.74 7.53
N ILE A 8 0.33 -15.96 6.46
CA ILE A 8 -0.50 -14.76 6.48
C ILE A 8 -1.96 -15.20 6.46
N ASN A 9 -2.62 -14.99 7.59
CA ASN A 9 -4.02 -15.32 7.81
C ASN A 9 -4.90 -14.72 6.70
N GLU A 10 -5.61 -15.58 5.98
CA GLU A 10 -6.75 -15.21 5.13
C GLU A 10 -7.85 -14.60 6.01
N SER A 11 -7.86 -13.28 6.15
CA SER A 11 -8.98 -12.56 6.77
C SER A 11 -9.05 -11.12 6.30
N SER A 12 -9.54 -10.92 5.08
CA SER A 12 -10.68 -10.02 4.87
C SER A 12 -11.17 -10.14 3.43
N LYS A 13 -12.28 -10.87 3.28
CA LYS A 13 -13.22 -10.77 2.17
C LYS A 13 -13.29 -9.33 1.64
N ASP A 14 -13.02 -9.19 0.35
CA ASP A 14 -13.70 -8.28 -0.56
C ASP A 14 -13.91 -6.84 -0.05
N LYS A 15 -12.83 -6.20 0.41
CA LYS A 15 -12.76 -4.75 0.34
C LYS A 15 -12.54 -4.44 -1.13
N SER A 16 -13.49 -3.78 -1.80
CA SER A 16 -13.26 -3.25 -3.15
C SER A 16 -11.86 -2.63 -3.18
N LYS A 17 -10.98 -3.15 -4.02
CA LYS A 17 -9.61 -2.63 -4.08
C LYS A 17 -9.73 -1.13 -4.36
N ASN A 18 -9.18 -0.31 -3.47
CA ASN A 18 -9.07 1.11 -3.77
C ASN A 18 -8.18 1.23 -5.02
N PHE A 19 -8.66 1.95 -6.04
CA PHE A 19 -8.02 2.07 -7.35
C PHE A 19 -6.54 2.50 -7.27
N ILE A 20 -6.14 3.21 -6.20
CA ILE A 20 -4.73 3.57 -5.95
C ILE A 20 -3.86 2.31 -5.82
N TYR A 21 -4.36 1.27 -5.13
CA TYR A 21 -3.65 0.00 -5.02
C TYR A 21 -3.61 -0.76 -6.36
N GLU A 22 -4.65 -0.66 -7.19
CA GLU A 22 -4.66 -1.29 -8.51
C GLU A 22 -3.59 -0.68 -9.42
N ILE A 23 -3.45 0.65 -9.42
CA ILE A 23 -2.39 1.37 -10.15
C ILE A 23 -1.01 0.93 -9.65
N ILE A 24 -0.82 0.83 -8.33
CA ILE A 24 0.45 0.39 -7.75
C ILE A 24 0.77 -1.06 -8.17
N ASP A 25 -0.21 -1.97 -8.12
CA ASP A 25 -0.06 -3.37 -8.56
C ASP A 25 0.36 -3.46 -10.03
N GLU A 26 -0.17 -2.59 -10.90
CA GLU A 26 0.21 -2.52 -12.32
C GLU A 26 1.62 -1.96 -12.54
N ASP A 27 1.99 -0.89 -11.81
CA ASP A 27 3.33 -0.32 -11.85
C ASP A 27 4.39 -1.33 -11.36
N PHE A 28 4.04 -2.21 -10.42
CA PHE A 28 4.89 -3.33 -9.99
C PHE A 28 5.07 -4.40 -11.07
N LYS A 29 4.00 -4.77 -11.80
CA LYS A 29 4.08 -5.76 -12.90
C LYS A 29 4.98 -5.30 -14.02
N THR A 30 5.01 -4.00 -14.30
CA THR A 30 5.84 -3.39 -15.35
C THR A 30 7.22 -2.99 -14.86
N ASN A 31 7.49 -3.11 -13.55
CA ASN A 31 8.72 -2.65 -12.89
C ASN A 31 9.10 -1.19 -13.21
N LYS A 32 8.10 -0.34 -13.44
CA LYS A 32 8.27 1.04 -13.91
C LYS A 32 9.11 1.92 -12.98
N TRP A 33 9.01 1.70 -11.67
CA TRP A 33 9.69 2.48 -10.63
C TRP A 33 10.74 1.67 -9.86
N ASN A 34 11.37 0.69 -10.50
CA ASN A 34 12.34 -0.23 -9.87
C ASN A 34 11.76 -0.93 -8.63
N GLY A 35 10.47 -1.23 -8.65
CA GLY A 35 9.76 -1.86 -7.54
C GLY A 35 9.70 -1.01 -6.26
N LYS A 36 9.75 0.32 -6.35
CA LYS A 36 9.65 1.22 -5.19
C LYS A 36 8.50 2.21 -5.32
N VAL A 37 7.86 2.51 -4.18
CA VAL A 37 6.77 3.48 -4.07
C VAL A 37 7.11 4.49 -2.97
N HIS A 38 6.96 5.78 -3.26
CA HIS A 38 7.15 6.86 -2.30
C HIS A 38 5.85 7.66 -2.15
N THR A 39 5.19 7.55 -1.00
CA THR A 39 4.00 8.34 -0.66
C THR A 39 4.36 9.52 0.23
N ARG A 40 3.52 10.57 0.21
CA ARG A 40 3.72 11.77 1.02
C ARG A 40 2.39 12.41 1.35
N PHE A 41 2.28 12.89 2.59
CA PHE A 41 1.22 13.76 3.07
C PHE A 41 1.87 15.11 3.43
N PRO A 42 1.67 16.16 2.62
CA PRO A 42 2.25 17.48 2.86
C PRO A 42 1.20 18.43 3.46
N PRO A 43 0.88 18.33 4.77
CA PRO A 43 -0.02 19.29 5.42
C PRO A 43 0.65 20.66 5.49
N GLU A 44 -0.15 21.71 5.45
CA GLU A 44 0.35 23.06 5.66
C GLU A 44 0.72 23.27 7.14
N PRO A 45 1.79 24.03 7.46
CA PRO A 45 2.27 24.24 8.83
C PRO A 45 1.42 25.26 9.62
N ASN A 46 0.19 25.52 9.20
CA ASN A 46 -0.68 26.60 9.69
C ASN A 46 -1.87 26.08 10.54
N GLY A 47 -1.92 24.80 10.89
CA GLY A 47 -3.04 24.22 11.63
C GLY A 47 -2.72 22.93 12.39
N TYR A 48 -3.72 22.43 13.11
CA TYR A 48 -3.67 21.15 13.82
C TYR A 48 -4.35 20.04 13.00
N LEU A 49 -3.84 18.82 13.10
CA LEU A 49 -4.46 17.64 12.48
C LEU A 49 -5.83 17.36 13.13
N HIS A 50 -6.79 16.91 12.33
CA HIS A 50 -8.09 16.40 12.76
C HIS A 50 -8.37 15.06 12.06
N ILE A 51 -9.53 14.45 12.32
CA ILE A 51 -9.87 13.06 11.91
C ILE A 51 -10.05 12.83 10.39
N GLY A 52 -9.72 13.81 9.56
CA GLY A 52 -9.79 13.70 8.10
C GLY A 52 -8.81 12.70 7.52
#